data_AF-A0A6A6FFI3-F1
#
_entry.id   AF-A0A6A6FFI3-F1
#
_cell.length_a   1.000
_cell.length_b   1.000
_cell.length_c   1.000
_cell.angle_alpha   90.00
_cell.angle_beta   90.00
_cell.angle_gamma   90.00
#
_symmetry.space_group_name_H-M   'P 1'
#
loop_
_entity.id
_entity.type
_entity.pdbx_description
1 polymer ?
#
loop_
_entity_poly.entity_id
_entity_poly.type
_entity_poly.pdbx_seq_one_letter_code
_entity_poly.pdbx_strand_id
1 'polypeptide(L)'
;MPFDELLAKLKSFPAPLFAPDKTKDASLSDSIASLYLHPAIEALLHLMNHDLPSAHFLVRHMQSPPAYEGMYVHGILHRIEGDFNNTRAWYSDVGEWEGFSRFWGSVDAAGEEGGQKMPRQRSAREFLDHVEKCAKSGVEDEDVESLRSKSRAELENLLDWCVKRFGKDMHKDATKIWVQPSEEISKIGEEQVSGSGGPRKF
;
A
#
# COMPACT_ATOMS: atom_id res chain seq x y z
N MET A 1 17.81 12.19 -10.39
CA MET A 1 18.02 12.65 -9.01
C MET A 1 18.44 11.44 -8.16
N PRO A 2 19.44 11.53 -7.27
CA PRO A 2 19.82 10.42 -6.38
C PRO A 2 18.68 10.02 -5.42
N PHE A 3 18.66 8.75 -4.99
CA PHE A 3 17.59 8.20 -4.14
C PHE A 3 17.35 9.03 -2.87
N ASP A 4 18.40 9.40 -2.12
CA ASP A 4 18.23 10.09 -0.83
C ASP A 4 17.71 11.53 -1.00
N GLU A 5 18.10 12.22 -2.09
CA GLU A 5 17.58 13.55 -2.44
C GLU A 5 16.10 13.46 -2.85
N LEU A 6 15.76 12.47 -3.68
CA LEU A 6 14.39 12.18 -4.08
C LEU A 6 13.51 11.87 -2.88
N LEU A 7 13.98 10.99 -1.98
CA LEU A 7 13.25 10.62 -0.77
C LEU A 7 13.04 11.82 0.15
N ALA A 8 14.05 12.69 0.33
CA ALA A 8 13.90 13.92 1.10
C ALA A 8 12.83 14.84 0.50
N LYS A 9 12.80 14.98 -0.83
CA LYS A 9 11.75 15.73 -1.54
C LYS A 9 10.37 15.12 -1.31
N LEU A 10 10.21 13.81 -1.50
CA LEU A 10 8.93 13.10 -1.31
C LEU A 10 8.42 13.22 0.12
N LYS A 11 9.32 13.12 1.12
CA LYS A 11 8.95 13.31 2.53
C LYS A 11 8.45 14.71 2.86
N SER A 12 8.76 15.73 2.05
CA SER A 12 8.22 17.08 2.24
C SER A 12 6.74 17.23 1.87
N PHE A 13 6.19 16.28 1.10
CA PHE A 13 4.76 16.27 0.77
C PHE A 13 3.93 15.70 1.93
N PRO A 14 2.65 16.11 2.08
CA PRO A 14 1.74 15.44 3.00
C PRO A 14 1.61 13.96 2.64
N ALA A 15 1.62 13.06 3.63
CA ALA A 15 1.40 11.65 3.36
C ALA A 15 0.00 11.43 2.78
N PRO A 16 -0.16 10.57 1.78
CA PRO A 16 -1.47 10.26 1.23
C PRO A 16 -2.33 9.60 2.31
N LEU A 17 -3.57 10.07 2.41
CA LEU A 17 -4.58 9.52 3.33
C LEU A 17 -5.89 9.27 2.57
N PHE A 18 -6.26 10.20 1.70
CA PHE A 18 -7.40 10.12 0.80
C PHE A 18 -6.96 10.28 -0.65
N ALA A 19 -7.89 10.00 -1.57
CA ALA A 19 -7.62 10.02 -3.00
C ALA A 19 -7.17 11.42 -3.43
N PRO A 20 -5.98 11.55 -4.05
CA PRO A 20 -5.49 12.83 -4.52
C PRO A 20 -6.15 13.20 -5.84
N ASP A 21 -6.43 14.49 -6.04
CA ASP A 21 -6.88 14.99 -7.36
C ASP A 21 -5.80 14.85 -8.44
N LYS A 22 -4.53 14.94 -8.03
CA LYS A 22 -3.36 14.90 -8.90
C LYS A 22 -2.10 14.49 -8.15
N THR A 23 -1.14 13.94 -8.89
CA THR A 23 0.24 13.79 -8.47
C THR A 23 0.83 15.11 -7.95
N LYS A 24 1.65 15.05 -6.91
CA LYS A 24 2.26 16.26 -6.30
C LYS A 24 3.27 16.92 -7.22
N ASP A 25 4.12 16.14 -7.85
CA ASP A 25 5.09 16.62 -8.83
C ASP A 25 5.29 15.58 -9.94
N ALA A 26 4.75 15.87 -11.11
CA ALA A 26 4.83 14.96 -12.27
C ALA A 26 6.27 14.73 -12.75
N SER A 27 7.19 15.69 -12.51
CA SER A 27 8.61 15.53 -12.89
C SER A 27 9.34 14.49 -12.03
N LEU A 28 8.79 14.18 -10.85
CA LEU A 28 9.35 13.16 -9.98
C LEU A 28 8.98 11.75 -10.43
N SER A 29 7.92 11.54 -11.20
CA SER A 29 7.53 10.20 -11.67
C SER A 29 8.61 9.56 -12.54
N ASP A 30 9.15 10.30 -13.51
CA ASP A 30 10.28 9.83 -14.33
C ASP A 30 11.56 9.66 -13.49
N SER A 31 11.76 10.56 -12.52
CA SER A 31 12.89 10.48 -11.59
C SER A 31 12.83 9.23 -10.72
N ILE A 32 11.64 8.83 -10.25
CA ILE A 32 11.40 7.61 -9.47
C ILE A 32 11.71 6.38 -10.35
N ALA A 33 11.08 6.29 -11.52
CA ALA A 33 11.24 5.14 -12.42
C ALA A 33 12.70 4.95 -12.91
N SER A 34 13.43 6.06 -13.13
CA SER A 34 14.83 6.00 -13.57
C SER A 34 15.82 5.45 -12.53
N LEU A 35 15.39 5.23 -11.29
CA LEU A 35 16.20 4.57 -10.26
C LEU A 35 16.23 3.05 -10.41
N TYR A 36 15.30 2.45 -11.17
CA TYR A 36 15.19 1.00 -11.35
C TYR A 36 15.24 0.24 -10.02
N LEU A 37 14.44 0.65 -9.05
CA LEU A 37 14.46 0.03 -7.72
C LEU A 37 13.67 -1.28 -7.73
N HIS A 38 13.69 -2.00 -6.61
CA HIS A 38 12.70 -3.06 -6.39
C HIS A 38 11.28 -2.49 -6.60
N PRO A 39 10.38 -3.17 -7.35
CA PRO A 39 9.07 -2.60 -7.70
C PRO A 39 8.22 -2.16 -6.49
N ALA A 40 8.34 -2.84 -5.34
CA ALA A 40 7.68 -2.41 -4.11
C ALA A 40 8.23 -1.08 -3.54
N ILE A 41 9.54 -0.85 -3.65
CA ILE A 41 10.17 0.43 -3.26
C ILE A 41 9.68 1.52 -4.22
N GLU A 42 9.72 1.26 -5.53
CA GLU A 42 9.28 2.21 -6.55
C GLU A 42 7.80 2.60 -6.36
N ALA A 43 6.92 1.61 -6.12
CA ALA A 43 5.50 1.85 -5.86
C ALA A 43 5.29 2.72 -4.61
N LEU A 44 6.05 2.49 -3.53
CA LEU A 44 5.98 3.34 -2.33
C LEU A 44 6.38 4.79 -2.62
N LEU A 45 7.43 5.01 -3.41
CA LEU A 45 7.84 6.36 -3.80
C LEU A 45 6.76 7.06 -4.65
N HIS A 46 6.10 6.32 -5.56
CA HIS A 46 4.95 6.84 -6.30
C HIS A 46 3.77 7.17 -5.38
N LEU A 47 3.44 6.33 -4.40
CA LEU A 47 2.42 6.67 -3.39
C LEU A 47 2.78 7.94 -2.61
N MET A 48 4.03 8.11 -2.20
CA MET A 48 4.49 9.34 -1.54
C MET A 48 4.40 10.57 -2.45
N ASN A 49 4.45 10.39 -3.78
CA ASN A 49 4.21 11.44 -4.77
C ASN A 49 2.73 11.63 -5.13
N HIS A 50 1.81 10.85 -4.54
CA HIS A 50 0.39 10.82 -4.87
C HIS A 50 0.13 10.35 -6.32
N ASP A 51 1.07 9.58 -6.88
CA ASP A 51 1.01 9.02 -8.24
C ASP A 51 0.41 7.61 -8.21
N LEU A 52 -0.90 7.53 -7.97
CA LEU A 52 -1.61 6.25 -7.86
C LEU A 52 -1.52 5.39 -9.13
N PRO A 53 -1.65 5.93 -10.37
CA PRO A 53 -1.56 5.12 -11.58
C PRO A 53 -0.24 4.37 -11.71
N SER A 54 0.89 5.03 -11.45
CA SER A 54 2.22 4.39 -11.50
C SER A 54 2.39 3.35 -10.39
N ALA A 55 1.95 3.65 -9.17
CA ALA A 55 1.97 2.68 -8.07
C ALA A 55 1.12 1.44 -8.39
N HIS A 56 -0.11 1.64 -8.91
CA HIS A 56 -1.03 0.58 -9.28
C HIS A 56 -0.46 -0.31 -10.41
N PHE A 57 0.21 0.30 -11.40
CA PHE A 57 0.88 -0.43 -12.47
C PHE A 57 1.97 -1.37 -11.95
N LEU A 58 2.68 -1.01 -10.89
CA LEU A 58 3.72 -1.86 -10.31
C LEU A 58 3.11 -2.98 -9.46
N VAL A 59 2.21 -2.66 -8.53
CA VAL A 59 1.70 -3.64 -7.55
C VAL A 59 0.77 -4.69 -8.14
N ARG A 60 0.16 -4.43 -9.32
CA ARG A 60 -0.61 -5.47 -10.04
C ARG A 60 0.25 -6.67 -10.50
N HIS A 61 1.57 -6.54 -10.51
CA HIS A 61 2.51 -7.62 -10.85
C HIS A 61 3.07 -8.35 -9.61
N MET A 62 2.56 -8.02 -8.42
CA MET A 62 3.00 -8.54 -7.11
C MET A 62 1.79 -8.82 -6.21
N GLN A 63 0.79 -9.52 -6.74
CA GLN A 63 -0.52 -9.73 -6.10
C GLN A 63 -0.64 -11.05 -5.32
N SER A 64 0.44 -11.83 -5.25
CA SER A 64 0.41 -13.17 -4.66
C SER A 64 1.67 -13.46 -3.85
N PRO A 65 1.60 -14.34 -2.84
CA PRO A 65 2.77 -14.87 -2.17
C PRO A 65 3.78 -15.45 -3.17
N PRO A 66 5.09 -15.29 -2.94
CA PRO A 66 5.71 -14.71 -1.74
C PRO A 66 5.89 -13.18 -1.75
N ALA A 67 5.28 -12.43 -2.69
CA ALA A 67 5.44 -10.98 -2.81
C ALA A 67 4.56 -10.18 -1.82
N TYR A 68 4.67 -10.50 -0.53
CA TYR A 68 3.84 -9.91 0.52
C TYR A 68 4.02 -8.38 0.64
N GLU A 69 5.20 -7.86 0.35
CA GLU A 69 5.45 -6.42 0.29
C GLU A 69 4.61 -5.74 -0.80
N GLY A 70 4.49 -6.36 -1.97
CA GLY A 70 3.68 -5.83 -3.07
C GLY A 70 2.19 -5.89 -2.72
N MET A 71 1.74 -6.99 -2.12
CA MET A 71 0.38 -7.15 -1.61
C MET A 71 0.04 -6.09 -0.56
N TYR A 72 0.97 -5.79 0.35
CA TYR A 72 0.76 -4.77 1.38
C TYR A 72 0.70 -3.35 0.80
N VAL A 73 1.60 -3.02 -0.15
CA VAL A 73 1.53 -1.73 -0.88
C VAL A 73 0.21 -1.61 -1.64
N HIS A 74 -0.32 -2.71 -2.19
CA HIS A 74 -1.64 -2.75 -2.84
C HIS A 74 -2.78 -2.39 -1.86
N GLY A 75 -2.74 -2.95 -0.65
CA GLY A 75 -3.68 -2.59 0.41
C GLY A 75 -3.61 -1.10 0.78
N ILE A 76 -2.40 -0.55 0.92
CA ILE A 76 -2.22 0.90 1.19
C ILE A 76 -2.76 1.74 0.03
N LEU A 77 -2.52 1.32 -1.21
CA LEU A 77 -3.01 2.00 -2.42
C LEU A 77 -4.54 2.10 -2.41
N HIS A 78 -5.23 0.98 -2.22
CA HIS A 78 -6.70 0.98 -2.19
C HIS A 78 -7.27 1.76 -1.00
N ARG A 79 -6.56 1.81 0.13
CA ARG A 79 -6.97 2.69 1.24
C ARG A 79 -7.00 4.14 0.79
N ILE A 80 -5.95 4.57 0.08
CA ILE A 80 -5.84 5.95 -0.42
C ILE A 80 -6.95 6.21 -1.45
N GLU A 81 -7.27 5.26 -2.32
CA GLU A 81 -8.38 5.37 -3.29
C GLU A 81 -9.77 5.41 -2.63
N GLY A 82 -9.90 5.01 -1.36
CA GLY A 82 -11.17 4.89 -0.66
C GLY A 82 -11.86 3.53 -0.85
N ASP A 83 -11.18 2.54 -1.42
CA ASP A 83 -11.66 1.16 -1.50
C ASP A 83 -11.28 0.38 -0.23
N PHE A 84 -12.01 0.69 0.84
CA PHE A 84 -11.77 0.12 2.17
C PHE A 84 -12.04 -1.39 2.24
N ASN A 85 -12.95 -1.92 1.40
CA ASN A 85 -13.24 -3.35 1.36
C ASN A 85 -12.06 -4.13 0.78
N ASN A 86 -11.47 -3.69 -0.34
CA ASN A 86 -10.27 -4.32 -0.87
C ASN A 86 -9.07 -4.12 0.06
N THR A 87 -8.96 -2.96 0.72
CA THR A 87 -7.92 -2.75 1.74
C THR A 87 -7.97 -3.82 2.83
N ARG A 88 -9.16 -4.11 3.38
CA ARG A 88 -9.34 -5.13 4.44
C ARG A 88 -8.93 -6.52 3.97
N ALA A 89 -9.27 -6.87 2.73
CA ALA A 89 -8.87 -8.14 2.12
C ALA A 89 -7.34 -8.24 2.03
N TRP A 90 -6.67 -7.23 1.47
CA TRP A 90 -5.22 -7.21 1.37
C TRP A 90 -4.53 -7.28 2.73
N TYR A 91 -5.01 -6.52 3.72
CA TYR A 91 -4.44 -6.54 5.07
C TYR A 91 -4.61 -7.90 5.74
N SER A 92 -5.75 -8.56 5.53
CA SER A 92 -5.97 -9.93 5.99
C SER A 92 -4.95 -10.90 5.38
N ASP A 93 -4.66 -10.78 4.08
CA ASP A 93 -3.73 -11.65 3.37
C ASP A 93 -2.27 -11.48 3.85
N VAL A 94 -1.89 -10.28 4.31
CA VAL A 94 -0.54 -9.98 4.81
C VAL A 94 -0.42 -9.90 6.33
N GLY A 95 -1.52 -10.13 7.08
CA GLY A 95 -1.59 -9.83 8.51
C GLY A 95 -0.54 -10.54 9.37
N GLU A 96 -0.18 -11.78 8.99
CA GLU A 96 0.83 -12.59 9.69
C GLU A 96 2.25 -12.40 9.12
N TRP A 97 2.42 -11.61 8.06
CA TRP A 97 3.72 -11.35 7.46
C TRP A 97 4.54 -10.36 8.28
N GLU A 98 5.85 -10.59 8.39
CA GLU A 98 6.75 -9.84 9.26
C GLU A 98 6.77 -8.33 8.98
N GLY A 99 6.65 -7.92 7.71
CA GLY A 99 6.64 -6.50 7.33
C GLY A 99 5.39 -5.78 7.83
N PHE A 100 4.23 -6.42 7.76
CA PHE A 100 2.97 -5.90 8.31
C PHE A 100 3.00 -5.87 9.84
N SER A 101 3.37 -7.00 10.45
CA SER A 101 3.47 -7.16 11.91
C SER A 101 4.49 -6.20 12.55
N ARG A 102 5.54 -5.79 11.81
CA ARG A 102 6.53 -4.82 12.29
C ARG A 102 5.95 -3.44 12.56
N PHE A 103 4.93 -3.01 11.82
CA PHE A 103 4.29 -1.71 12.01
C PHE A 103 3.04 -1.80 12.89
N TRP A 104 2.16 -2.77 12.60
CA TRP A 104 0.88 -2.91 13.29
C TRP A 104 0.96 -3.71 14.60
N GLY A 105 2.05 -4.45 14.82
CA GLY A 105 2.26 -5.32 15.97
C GLY A 105 1.82 -6.76 15.71
N SER A 106 2.55 -7.72 16.27
CA SER A 106 2.25 -9.17 16.19
C SER A 106 1.36 -9.68 17.32
N VAL A 107 1.02 -8.81 18.28
CA VAL A 107 0.37 -9.15 19.57
C VAL A 107 -1.11 -8.78 19.62
N ASP A 108 -1.69 -8.30 18.52
CA ASP A 108 -3.12 -8.04 18.46
C ASP A 108 -3.89 -9.37 18.55
N ALA A 109 -4.68 -9.54 19.62
CA ALA A 109 -5.47 -10.74 19.82
C ALA A 109 -6.41 -10.98 18.63
N ALA A 110 -6.54 -12.24 18.21
CA ALA A 110 -7.57 -12.64 17.26
C ALA A 110 -8.93 -12.17 17.82
N GLY A 111 -9.69 -11.44 17.00
CA GLY A 111 -10.98 -10.92 17.38
C GLY A 111 -12.12 -11.86 16.96
N GLU A 112 -13.30 -11.56 17.45
CA GLU A 112 -14.55 -12.12 16.93
C GLU A 112 -15.54 -10.98 16.76
N GLU A 113 -16.14 -10.87 15.57
CA GLU A 113 -17.11 -9.83 15.26
C GLU A 113 -18.28 -10.49 14.51
N GLY A 114 -19.50 -10.32 15.03
CA GLY A 114 -20.68 -10.98 14.45
C GLY A 114 -20.62 -12.51 14.40
N GLY A 115 -19.81 -13.16 15.26
CA GLY A 115 -19.59 -14.61 15.25
C GLY A 115 -18.49 -15.09 14.29
N GLN A 116 -17.78 -14.18 13.63
CA GLN A 116 -16.75 -14.50 12.67
C GLN A 116 -15.36 -14.17 13.24
N LYS A 117 -14.43 -15.13 13.17
CA LYS A 117 -13.04 -14.93 13.60
C LYS A 117 -12.39 -13.89 12.71
N MET A 118 -11.84 -12.85 13.34
CA MET A 118 -11.11 -11.80 12.66
C MET A 118 -9.59 -12.05 12.75
N PRO A 119 -8.82 -11.78 11.68
CA PRO A 119 -7.37 -11.86 11.69
C PRO A 119 -6.75 -10.92 12.74
N ARG A 120 -5.50 -11.21 13.15
CA ARG A 120 -4.74 -10.52 14.20
C ARG A 120 -4.22 -9.15 13.75
N GLN A 121 -5.14 -8.25 13.47
CA GLN A 121 -4.87 -6.94 12.87
C GLN A 121 -5.79 -5.84 13.46
N ARG A 122 -6.03 -5.88 14.77
CA ARG A 122 -6.96 -4.94 15.43
C ARG A 122 -6.56 -3.49 15.17
N SER A 123 -5.30 -3.14 15.40
CA SER A 123 -4.79 -1.78 15.24
C SER A 123 -4.93 -1.28 13.79
N ALA A 124 -4.69 -2.16 12.81
CA ALA A 124 -4.85 -1.81 11.40
C ALA A 124 -6.33 -1.61 11.01
N ARG A 125 -7.22 -2.44 11.55
CA ARG A 125 -8.68 -2.31 11.34
C ARG A 125 -9.23 -1.03 11.97
N GLU A 126 -8.89 -0.76 13.22
CA GLU A 126 -9.32 0.47 13.92
C GLU A 126 -8.84 1.72 13.18
N PHE A 127 -7.58 1.72 12.73
CA PHE A 127 -7.06 2.79 11.89
C PHE A 127 -7.88 2.95 10.60
N LEU A 128 -8.14 1.85 9.89
CA LEU A 128 -8.90 1.86 8.64
C LEU A 128 -10.34 2.35 8.84
N ASP A 129 -11.01 1.95 9.92
CA ASP A 129 -12.35 2.38 10.28
C ASP A 129 -12.40 3.90 10.53
N HIS A 130 -11.36 4.44 11.17
CA HIS A 130 -11.23 5.88 11.38
C HIS A 130 -10.99 6.63 10.06
N VAL A 131 -10.10 6.12 9.18
CA VAL A 131 -9.89 6.71 7.83
C VAL A 131 -11.20 6.70 7.04
N GLU A 132 -11.92 5.58 7.03
CA GLU A 132 -13.19 5.43 6.33
C GLU A 132 -14.27 6.39 6.86
N LYS A 133 -14.36 6.53 8.18
CA LYS A 133 -15.28 7.48 8.82
C LYS A 133 -14.95 8.92 8.43
N CYS A 134 -13.68 9.32 8.50
CA CYS A 134 -13.24 10.66 8.11
C CYS A 134 -13.55 10.94 6.63
N ALA A 135 -13.23 10.00 5.74
CA ALA A 135 -13.51 10.10 4.30
C ALA A 135 -15.01 10.29 4.00
N LYS A 136 -15.90 9.65 4.76
CA LYS A 136 -17.36 9.78 4.62
C LYS A 136 -17.92 11.07 5.23
N SER A 137 -17.30 11.57 6.31
CA SER A 137 -17.78 12.75 7.03
C SER A 137 -17.36 14.08 6.37
N GLY A 138 -16.25 14.10 5.64
CA GLY A 138 -15.72 15.30 4.99
C GLY A 138 -15.23 16.38 5.96
N VAL A 139 -15.08 16.07 7.26
CA VAL A 139 -14.58 17.00 8.28
C VAL A 139 -13.06 16.87 8.40
N GLU A 140 -12.35 17.98 8.17
CA GLU A 140 -10.93 18.09 8.48
C GLU A 140 -10.77 18.67 9.89
N ASP A 141 -10.37 17.81 10.85
CA ASP A 141 -10.07 18.19 12.23
C ASP A 141 -8.77 17.51 12.72
N GLU A 142 -8.45 17.64 14.01
CA GLU A 142 -7.24 17.06 14.62
C GLU A 142 -7.12 15.54 14.40
N ASP A 143 -8.23 14.83 14.20
CA ASP A 143 -8.21 13.38 13.94
C ASP A 143 -7.57 13.09 12.57
N VAL A 144 -7.81 13.93 11.56
CA VAL A 144 -7.27 13.76 10.20
C VAL A 144 -5.74 13.91 10.17
N GLU A 145 -5.17 14.88 10.89
CA GLU A 145 -3.71 15.04 10.96
C GLU A 145 -3.04 13.88 11.70
N SER A 146 -3.68 13.38 12.77
CA SER A 146 -3.22 12.18 13.48
C SER A 146 -3.20 10.95 12.57
N LEU A 147 -4.27 10.73 11.80
CA LEU A 147 -4.38 9.65 10.82
C LEU A 147 -3.34 9.80 9.70
N ARG A 148 -3.10 11.02 9.22
CA ARG A 148 -2.09 11.31 8.20
C ARG A 148 -0.67 11.04 8.73
N SER A 149 -0.39 11.39 9.98
CA SER A 149 0.87 11.06 10.64
C SER A 149 1.07 9.55 10.79
N LYS A 150 0.00 8.79 11.11
CA LYS A 150 0.04 7.32 11.16
C LYS A 150 0.27 6.72 9.77
N SER A 151 -0.42 7.21 8.73
CA SER A 151 -0.22 6.81 7.33
C SER A 151 1.22 7.06 6.87
N ARG A 152 1.81 8.21 7.24
CA ARG A 152 3.24 8.50 7.00
C ARG A 152 4.13 7.46 7.66
N ALA A 153 3.92 7.21 8.95
CA ALA A 153 4.74 6.28 9.70
C ALA A 153 4.69 4.86 9.11
N GLU A 154 3.53 4.43 8.60
CA GLU A 154 3.36 3.15 7.91
C GLU A 154 4.17 3.09 6.61
N LEU A 155 4.00 4.08 5.72
CA LEU A 155 4.73 4.16 4.45
C LEU A 155 6.24 4.18 4.67
N GLU A 156 6.70 4.98 5.63
CA GLU A 156 8.13 5.09 5.93
C GLU A 156 8.69 3.82 6.59
N ASN A 157 7.90 3.13 7.44
CA ASN A 157 8.30 1.86 8.03
C ASN A 157 8.44 0.76 6.98
N LEU A 158 7.45 0.64 6.08
CA LEU A 158 7.46 -0.33 5.00
C LEU A 158 8.59 -0.03 3.99
N LEU A 159 8.83 1.24 3.68
CA LEU A 159 9.95 1.65 2.83
C LEU A 159 11.30 1.29 3.47
N ASP A 160 11.50 1.57 4.76
CA ASP A 160 12.71 1.18 5.49
C ASP A 160 12.90 -0.35 5.49
N TRP A 161 11.81 -1.11 5.67
CA TRP A 161 11.85 -2.57 5.58
C TRP A 161 12.29 -3.03 4.19
N CYS A 162 11.67 -2.51 3.13
CA CYS A 162 12.01 -2.87 1.74
C CYS A 162 13.44 -2.49 1.39
N VAL A 163 13.89 -1.29 1.76
CA VAL A 163 15.27 -0.82 1.50
C VAL A 163 16.30 -1.68 2.25
N LYS A 164 16.02 -2.08 3.50
CA LYS A 164 16.90 -2.99 4.26
C LYS A 164 16.94 -4.39 3.64
N ARG A 165 15.82 -4.86 3.07
CA ARG A 165 15.69 -6.21 2.53
C ARG A 165 16.25 -6.37 1.12
N PHE A 166 16.06 -5.36 0.28
CA PHE A 166 16.36 -5.41 -1.17
C PHE A 166 17.49 -4.48 -1.58
N GLY A 167 17.84 -3.49 -0.76
CA GLY A 167 18.84 -2.47 -1.09
C GLY A 167 18.27 -1.32 -1.92
N LYS A 168 19.17 -0.45 -2.38
CA LYS A 168 18.87 0.71 -3.25
C LYS A 168 19.56 0.60 -4.62
N ASP A 169 20.17 -0.55 -4.90
CA ASP A 169 20.91 -0.78 -6.13
C ASP A 169 19.97 -0.84 -7.33
N MET A 170 20.46 -0.45 -8.50
CA MET A 170 19.68 -0.51 -9.73
C MET A 170 19.41 -1.95 -10.15
N HIS A 171 18.14 -2.34 -10.19
CA HIS A 171 17.62 -3.59 -10.73
C HIS A 171 17.27 -3.43 -12.22
N LYS A 172 18.25 -3.60 -13.10
CA LYS A 172 18.04 -3.48 -14.58
C LYS A 172 17.12 -4.56 -15.18
N ASP A 173 16.88 -5.65 -14.46
CA ASP A 173 15.96 -6.72 -14.85
C ASP A 173 15.10 -7.14 -13.64
N ALA A 174 13.94 -6.52 -13.51
CA ALA A 174 12.96 -6.81 -12.46
C ALA A 174 12.01 -7.97 -12.84
N THR A 175 12.13 -8.57 -14.03
CA THR A 175 11.19 -9.61 -14.49
C THR A 175 11.21 -10.86 -13.61
N LYS A 176 12.33 -11.11 -12.91
CA LYS A 176 12.48 -12.21 -11.94
C LYS A 176 11.83 -11.92 -10.58
N ILE A 177 11.45 -10.67 -10.33
CA ILE A 177 10.77 -10.24 -9.10
C ILE A 177 9.25 -10.33 -9.28
N TRP A 178 8.77 -10.24 -10.53
CA TRP A 178 7.35 -10.38 -10.82
C TRP A 178 6.87 -11.79 -10.46
N VAL A 179 5.93 -11.84 -9.53
CA VAL A 179 5.25 -13.08 -9.18
C VAL A 179 4.01 -13.14 -10.07
N GLN A 180 4.07 -13.95 -11.12
CA GLN A 180 2.91 -14.21 -11.95
C GLN A 180 1.82 -14.84 -11.07
N PRO A 181 0.63 -14.24 -10.99
CA PRO A 181 -0.49 -14.89 -10.32
C PRO A 181 -0.80 -16.20 -11.06
N SER A 182 -1.35 -17.20 -10.35
CA SER A 182 -1.94 -18.34 -11.04
C SER A 182 -3.04 -17.84 -11.99
N GLU A 183 -3.35 -18.58 -13.06
CA GLU A 183 -4.38 -18.17 -14.04
C GLU A 183 -5.73 -17.83 -13.37
N GLU A 184 -6.06 -18.51 -12.27
CA GLU A 184 -7.23 -18.23 -11.43
C GLU A 184 -7.17 -16.85 -10.74
N ILE A 185 -6.03 -16.50 -10.14
CA ILE A 185 -5.84 -15.20 -9.48
C ILE A 185 -5.79 -14.07 -10.52
N SER A 186 -5.18 -14.31 -11.68
CA SER A 186 -5.14 -13.35 -12.79
C SER A 186 -6.52 -12.98 -13.30
N LYS A 187 -7.42 -13.96 -13.49
CA LYS A 187 -8.80 -13.71 -13.91
C LYS A 187 -9.59 -12.91 -12.88
N ILE A 188 -9.45 -13.25 -11.59
CA ILE A 188 -10.08 -12.50 -10.50
C ILE A 188 -9.55 -11.05 -10.50
N GLY A 189 -8.24 -10.85 -10.67
CA GLY A 189 -7.64 -9.51 -10.75
C GLY A 189 -8.11 -8.69 -11.95
N GLU A 190 -8.24 -9.29 -13.13
CA GLU A 190 -8.73 -8.60 -14.34
C GLU A 190 -10.21 -8.17 -14.23
N GLU A 191 -11.05 -9.02 -13.63
CA GLU A 191 -12.46 -8.70 -13.37
C GLU A 191 -12.61 -7.58 -12.33
N GLN A 192 -11.70 -7.50 -11.36
CA GLN A 192 -11.67 -6.45 -10.34
C GLN A 192 -11.17 -5.11 -10.89
N VAL A 193 -10.16 -5.11 -11.79
CA VAL A 193 -9.62 -3.90 -12.42
C VAL A 193 -10.61 -3.26 -13.40
N SER A 194 -11.44 -4.05 -14.06
CA SER A 194 -12.44 -3.57 -15.03
C SER A 194 -13.77 -3.15 -14.41
N GLY A 195 -13.94 -3.31 -13.09
CA GLY A 195 -15.17 -2.99 -12.38
C GLY A 195 -16.36 -3.91 -12.68
N SER A 196 -16.15 -4.99 -13.45
CA SER A 196 -17.19 -5.98 -13.78
C SER A 196 -17.34 -7.07 -12.71
N GLY A 197 -16.29 -7.33 -11.94
CA GLY A 197 -16.31 -8.22 -10.79
C GLY A 197 -16.65 -7.44 -9.52
N GLY A 198 -17.80 -7.75 -8.90
CA GLY A 198 -18.11 -7.26 -7.55
C GLY A 198 -17.02 -7.65 -6.52
N PRO A 199 -17.14 -7.20 -5.26
CA PRO A 199 -16.13 -7.47 -4.24
C PRO A 199 -15.81 -8.97 -4.13
N ARG A 200 -14.53 -9.28 -3.90
CA ARG A 200 -14.02 -10.66 -3.79
C ARG A 200 -14.91 -11.42 -2.79
N LYS A 201 -15.60 -12.47 -3.23
CA LYS A 201 -16.42 -13.30 -2.35
C LYS A 201 -15.52 -14.33 -1.67
N PHE A 202 -15.56 -14.34 -0.34
CA PHE A 202 -14.92 -15.33 0.52
C PHE A 202 -15.82 -16.56 0.68
#